data_AF-A0A842SUU8-F1
#
_entry.id   AF-A0A842SUU8-F1
#
_cell.length_a   1.000
_cell.length_b   1.000
_cell.length_c   1.000
_cell.angle_alpha   90.00
_cell.angle_beta   90.00
_cell.angle_gamma   90.00
#
_symmetry.space_group_name_H-M   'P 1'
#
loop_
_entity.id
_entity.type
_entity.pdbx_description
1 polymer ?
#
loop_
_entity_poly.entity_id
_entity_poly.type
_entity_poly.pdbx_seq_one_letter_code
_entity_poly.pdbx_strand_id
1 'polypeptide(L)' 'MDNRIEKRIMELHRAIEILEDHLNKYGSNINSDQVTFIRDKLELYKREIKIRKDFPVHLVRTS' A
#
# COMPACT_ATOMS: atom_id res chain seq x y z
N MET A 1 -5.54 18.46 7.15
CA MET A 1 -4.74 17.44 6.44
C MET A 1 -5.04 17.55 4.96
N ASP A 2 -4.08 17.22 4.09
CA ASP A 2 -4.36 17.22 2.65
C ASP A 2 -5.23 16.00 2.31
N ASN A 3 -6.52 16.24 2.05
CA ASN A 3 -7.51 15.20 1.71
C ASN A 3 -7.04 14.26 0.58
N ARG A 4 -6.11 14.69 -0.29
CA ARG A 4 -5.56 13.86 -1.37
C ARG A 4 -4.62 12.79 -0.82
N ILE A 5 -3.79 13.12 0.17
CA ILE A 5 -2.87 12.18 0.81
C ILE A 5 -3.67 11.13 1.59
N GLU A 6 -4.68 11.56 2.34
CA GLU A 6 -5.53 10.65 3.11
C GLU A 6 -6.33 9.70 2.19
N LYS A 7 -6.93 10.23 1.12
CA LYS A 7 -7.61 9.41 0.11
C LYS A 7 -6.66 8.38 -0.51
N ARG A 8 -5.43 8.79 -0.84
CA ARG A 8 -4.43 7.87 -1.39
C ARG A 8 -4.01 6.79 -0.40
N ILE A 9 -3.84 7.13 0.88
CA ILE A 9 -3.56 6.15 1.94
C ILE A 9 -4.70 5.15 2.07
N MET A 10 -5.96 5.59 2.02
CA MET A 10 -7.12 4.69 2.05
C MET A 10 -7.16 3.75 0.85
N GLU A 11 -6.89 4.24 -0.36
CA GLU A 11 -6.82 3.42 -1.57
C GLU A 11 -5.72 2.35 -1.46
N LEU A 12 -4.55 2.71 -0.92
CA LEU A 12 -3.46 1.77 -0.68
C LEU A 12 -3.80 0.71 0.36
N HIS A 13 -4.44 1.08 1.47
CA HIS A 13 -4.92 0.10 2.46
C HIS A 13 -5.90 -0.89 1.84
N ARG A 14 -6.88 -0.41 1.06
CA ARG A 14 -7.84 -1.29 0.38
C ARG A 14 -7.17 -2.24 -0.60
N ALA A 15 -6.16 -1.77 -1.34
CA ALA A 15 -5.38 -2.62 -2.24
C ALA A 15 -4.60 -3.70 -1.47
N ILE A 16 -4.02 -3.34 -0.31
CA ILE A 16 -3.34 -4.29 0.57
C ILE A 16 -4.31 -5.38 1.05
N GLU A 17 -5.49 -5.01 1.54
CA GLU A 17 -6.51 -5.96 2.02
C GLU A 17 -6.90 -6.97 0.92
N ILE A 18 -7.14 -6.50 -0.31
CA ILE A 18 -7.51 -7.36 -1.44
C ILE A 18 -6.37 -8.34 -1.78
N LEU A 19 -5.13 -7.87 -1.78
CA LEU A 19 -3.96 -8.70 -2.11
C LEU A 19 -3.67 -9.73 -1.01
N GLU A 20 -3.81 -9.36 0.26
CA GLU A 20 -3.66 -10.28 1.39
C GLU A 20 -4.79 -11.33 1.41
N ASP A 21 -6.04 -10.93 1.15
CA ASP A 21 -7.17 -11.86 1.01
C ASP A 21 -6.96 -12.83 -0.16
N HIS A 22 -6.45 -12.34 -1.30
CA HIS A 22 -6.14 -13.18 -2.45
C HIS A 22 -5.04 -14.21 -2.14
N LEU A 23 -3.97 -13.79 -1.45
CA LEU A 23 -2.92 -14.72 -1.00
C LEU A 23 -3.44 -15.73 0.02
N ASN A 24 -4.30 -15.32 0.95
CA ASN A 24 -4.85 -16.22 1.95
C ASN A 24 -5.78 -17.27 1.32
N LYS A 25 -6.57 -16.89 0.31
CA LYS A 25 -7.53 -17.79 -0.36
C LYS A 25 -6.89 -18.67 -1.43
N TYR A 26 -5.96 -18.12 -2.21
CA TYR A 26 -5.45 -18.74 -3.42
C TYR A 26 -3.94 -19.00 -3.40
N GLY A 27 -3.22 -18.57 -2.37
CA GLY A 27 -1.75 -18.65 -2.30
C GLY A 27 -1.19 -20.06 -2.52
N SER A 28 -1.94 -21.10 -2.11
CA SER A 28 -1.56 -22.50 -2.34
C SER A 28 -1.86 -23.02 -3.75
N ASN A 29 -2.67 -22.28 -4.53
CA ASN A 29 -3.18 -22.66 -5.85
C ASN A 29 -2.56 -21.83 -6.99
N ILE A 30 -1.75 -20.84 -6.68
CA ILE A 30 -1.03 -20.00 -7.65
C ILE A 30 0.46 -20.34 -7.64
N ASN A 31 1.17 -20.01 -8.71
CA ASN A 31 2.59 -20.32 -8.80
C ASN A 31 3.45 -19.39 -7.90
N SER A 32 4.68 -19.83 -7.62
CA SER A 32 5.63 -19.10 -6.76
C SER A 32 5.90 -17.66 -7.24
N ASP A 33 5.89 -17.45 -8.55
CA ASP A 33 6.19 -16.16 -9.16
C ASP A 33 5.05 -15.16 -8.92
N GLN A 34 3.79 -15.62 -9.01
CA GLN A 34 2.61 -14.82 -8.68
C GLN A 34 2.57 -14.49 -7.18
N VAL A 35 2.91 -15.45 -6.30
CA VAL A 35 3.02 -15.18 -4.85
C VAL A 35 4.08 -14.11 -4.58
N THR A 36 5.26 -14.24 -5.21
CA THR A 36 6.36 -13.29 -5.06
C THR A 36 5.95 -11.91 -5.55
N PHE A 37 5.35 -11.83 -6.73
CA PHE A 37 4.82 -10.57 -7.27
C PHE A 37 3.84 -9.88 -6.33
N ILE A 38 2.88 -10.63 -5.75
CA ILE A 38 1.91 -10.05 -4.82
C ILE A 38 2.60 -9.57 -3.54
N ARG A 39 3.57 -10.33 -3.01
CA ARG A 39 4.36 -9.91 -1.83
C ARG A 39 5.15 -8.63 -2.09
N ASP A 40 5.82 -8.53 -3.24
CA ASP A 40 6.57 -7.34 -3.63
C ASP A 40 5.65 -6.11 -3.73
N LYS A 41 4.43 -6.28 -4.27
CA LYS A 41 3.43 -5.22 -4.33
C LYS A 41 2.94 -4.79 -2.95
N LEU A 42 2.73 -5.75 -2.04
CA LEU A 42 2.36 -5.46 -0.65
C LEU A 42 3.43 -4.64 0.07
N GLU A 43 4.70 -5.03 -0.06
CA GLU A 43 5.81 -4.27 0.53
C GLU A 43 5.91 -2.86 -0.03
N LEU A 44 5.75 -2.71 -1.35
CA LEU A 44 5.78 -1.41 -2.01
C LEU A 44 4.66 -0.49 -1.50
N TYR A 45 3.42 -0.99 -1.37
CA TYR A 45 2.30 -0.19 -0.87
C TYR A 45 2.45 0.16 0.61
N LYS A 46 2.92 -0.78 1.45
CA LYS A 46 3.22 -0.52 2.87
C LYS A 46 4.30 0.55 3.02
N ARG A 47 5.35 0.51 2.19
CA ARG A 47 6.39 1.54 2.14
C ARG A 47 5.84 2.90 1.69
N GLU A 48 4.98 2.91 0.67
CA GLU A 48 4.34 4.12 0.14
C GLU A 48 3.52 4.85 1.22
N ILE A 49 2.74 4.09 2.01
CA ILE A 49 1.96 4.61 3.14
C ILE A 49 2.88 5.19 4.21
N LYS A 50 3.96 4.48 4.57
CA LYS A 50 4.91 4.95 5.58
C LYS A 50 5.51 6.29 5.17
N ILE A 51 6.01 6.41 3.94
CA ILE A 51 6.56 7.66 3.41
C ILE A 51 5.54 8.80 3.46
N ARG A 52 4.28 8.54 3.08
CA ARG A 52 3.21 9.56 3.07
C ARG A 52 2.77 9.99 4.47
N LYS A 53 2.84 9.10 5.46
CA LYS A 53 2.57 9.41 6.87
C LYS A 53 3.74 10.15 7.53
N ASP A 54 4.97 9.79 7.16
CA ASP A 54 6.20 10.41 7.67
C ASP A 54 6.49 11.78 7.02
N PHE A 55 5.88 12.09 5.87
CA PHE A 55 6.04 13.40 5.24
C PHE A 55 5.31 14.47 6.08
N PRO A 56 6.03 15.44 6.69
CA PRO A 56 5.38 16.46 7.49
C PRO A 56 4.56 17.35 6.55
N VAL A 57 3.23 17.34 6.76
CA VAL A 57 2.24 18.19 6.07
C VAL A 57 2.52 19.70 6.27
N HIS A 58 3.54 20.04 7.05
CA HIS A 58 3.93 21.39 7.43
C HIS A 58 4.95 22.05 6.49
N LEU A 59 5.65 21.29 5.62
CA LEU A 59 6.65 21.84 4.70
C LEU A 59 6.06 22.54 3.46
N VAL A 60 4.75 22.48 3.25
CA VAL A 60 4.06 23.10 2.08
C VAL A 60 3.53 24.51 2.40
N ARG A 61 3.70 25.01 3.64
CA ARG A 61 3.21 26.35 4.05
C ARG A 61 4.28 27.44 4.08
N THR A 62 5.52 27.16 3.72
CA THR A 62 6.60 28.14 3.67
C THR A 62 7.20 28.23 2.28
N SER A 63 6.51 28.90 1.37
CA SER A 63 7.05 29.55 0.16
C SER A 63 6.08 30.65 -0.26
#